data_AF-A0A9D7LLN1-F1
#
_entry.id   AF-A0A9D7LLN1-F1
#
_cell.length_a   1.000
_cell.length_b   1.000
_cell.length_c   1.000
_cell.angle_alpha   90.00
_cell.angle_beta   90.00
_cell.angle_gamma   90.00
#
_symmetry.space_group_name_H-M   'P 1'
#
loop_
_entity.id
_entity.type
_entity.pdbx_description
1 polymer ?
#
loop_
_entity_poly.entity_id
_entity_poly.type
_entity_poly.pdbx_seq_one_letter_code
_entity_poly.pdbx_strand_id
1 'polypeptide(L)'
;MPNLQIHSRRLFLSHAAKLAMAGVVLPLAKPALASLPNARSLEFDHTHTGERISVVFAVGNRYVPDGLSTLNRFLRDHYSGDVGQIDPQLFDLLYRTRQELGSDQPFHVISGYRCATTNSRLRNSRGGGVARNSLHVQGKAIDIRIPGVPLSDLRDAAMSQSVGGVGFYPRDKFVHLDTGKVRHW
;
A
#
# COMPACT_ATOMS: atom_id res chain seq x y z
N MET A 1 66.89 -43.81 28.34
CA MET A 1 68.06 -43.21 27.66
C MET A 1 67.97 -43.56 26.18
N PRO A 2 68.13 -42.65 25.20
CA PRO A 2 68.17 -41.17 25.16
C PRO A 2 66.86 -40.60 24.54
N ASN A 3 66.41 -39.35 24.57
CA ASN A 3 66.90 -37.96 24.68
C ASN A 3 67.51 -37.34 23.41
N LEU A 4 66.83 -36.31 22.87
CA LEU A 4 67.29 -35.14 22.07
C LEU A 4 66.03 -34.28 21.77
N GLN A 5 65.68 -33.17 22.44
CA GLN A 5 66.33 -31.83 22.52
C GLN A 5 66.64 -31.27 21.11
N ILE A 6 66.31 -30.07 20.63
CA ILE A 6 65.74 -28.76 21.07
C ILE A 6 65.47 -27.95 19.75
N HIS A 7 64.45 -27.09 19.56
CA HIS A 7 64.49 -25.59 19.60
C HIS A 7 63.20 -25.09 18.92
N SER A 8 62.30 -24.31 19.54
CA SER A 8 62.39 -22.92 20.02
C SER A 8 62.29 -21.85 18.91
N ARG A 9 61.20 -21.05 18.98
CA ARG A 9 61.14 -19.57 18.92
C ARG A 9 60.09 -18.97 17.96
N ARG A 10 59.15 -18.25 18.61
CA ARG A 10 58.53 -16.96 18.24
C ARG A 10 57.54 -16.95 17.07
N LEU A 11 56.33 -16.45 17.34
CA LEU A 11 55.70 -15.30 16.66
C LEU A 11 54.28 -15.17 17.24
N PHE A 12 54.06 -14.27 18.20
CA PHE A 12 53.63 -12.87 18.04
C PHE A 12 52.13 -12.71 18.34
N LEU A 13 51.88 -11.83 19.31
CA LEU A 13 50.62 -11.21 19.69
C LEU A 13 49.69 -10.90 18.51
N SER A 14 48.39 -11.03 18.72
CA SER A 14 47.53 -9.84 18.80
C SER A 14 46.13 -10.18 19.30
N HIS A 15 45.82 -9.65 20.48
CA HIS A 15 44.45 -9.41 20.90
C HIS A 15 43.88 -8.31 20.00
N ALA A 16 42.87 -8.62 19.22
CA ALA A 16 41.99 -7.63 18.61
C ALA A 16 40.55 -8.01 18.95
N ALA A 17 40.10 -7.58 20.13
CA ALA A 17 38.69 -7.51 20.44
C ALA A 17 38.05 -6.50 19.49
N LYS A 18 37.50 -6.99 18.38
CA LYS A 18 36.62 -6.20 17.52
C LYS A 18 35.27 -6.11 18.23
N LEU A 19 35.10 -5.12 19.09
CA LEU A 19 33.78 -4.63 19.45
C LEU A 19 33.19 -3.98 18.20
N ALA A 20 32.53 -4.79 17.37
CA ALA A 20 31.58 -4.27 16.42
C ALA A 20 30.43 -3.71 17.26
N MET A 21 30.43 -2.39 17.48
CA MET A 21 29.22 -1.67 17.82
C MET A 21 28.26 -1.85 16.64
N ALA A 22 27.48 -2.92 16.68
CA ALA A 22 26.29 -3.04 15.88
C ALA A 22 25.39 -1.88 16.33
N GLY A 23 25.46 -0.77 15.61
CA GLY A 23 24.46 0.27 15.71
C GLY A 23 23.13 -0.39 15.40
N VAL A 24 22.34 -0.66 16.44
CA VAL A 24 20.98 -1.16 16.27
C VAL A 24 20.24 0.00 15.63
N VAL A 25 20.07 -0.04 14.31
CA VAL A 25 19.05 0.75 13.64
C VAL A 25 17.72 0.09 14.04
N LEU A 26 17.20 0.49 15.20
CA LEU A 26 15.84 0.15 15.58
C LEU A 26 14.92 0.83 14.57
N PRO A 27 14.01 0.12 13.87
CA PRO A 27 12.98 0.75 13.08
C PRO A 27 11.95 1.35 14.05
N LEU A 28 12.29 2.49 14.66
CA LEU A 28 11.44 3.18 15.61
C LEU A 28 10.47 4.09 14.84
N ALA A 29 9.28 3.59 14.46
CA ALA A 29 8.19 4.50 14.04
C ALA A 29 6.78 3.89 13.98
N LYS A 30 6.61 2.59 13.71
CA LYS A 30 5.27 2.05 13.36
C LYS A 30 4.23 2.06 14.50
N PRO A 31 4.50 1.55 15.72
CA PRO A 31 3.51 1.54 16.79
C PRO A 31 3.26 2.92 17.42
N ALA A 32 4.19 3.87 17.24
CA ALA A 32 4.09 5.20 17.82
C ALA A 32 3.00 6.04 17.16
N LEU A 33 2.91 6.01 15.82
CA LEU A 33 1.91 6.79 15.09
C LEU A 33 0.49 6.23 15.25
N ALA A 34 0.32 4.91 15.26
CA ALA A 34 -0.99 4.27 15.42
C ALA A 34 -1.63 4.57 16.78
N SER A 35 -0.80 4.83 17.81
CA SER A 35 -1.25 5.19 19.16
C SER A 35 -1.60 6.67 19.31
N LEU A 36 -1.35 7.51 18.29
CA LEU A 36 -1.67 8.93 18.37
C LEU A 36 -3.19 9.16 18.28
N PRO A 37 -3.74 10.12 19.03
CA PRO A 37 -5.12 10.53 18.86
C PRO A 37 -5.32 11.04 17.42
N ASN A 38 -6.46 10.67 16.82
CA ASN A 38 -6.82 11.04 15.42
C ASN A 38 -5.84 10.50 14.36
N ALA A 39 -5.08 9.45 14.66
CA ALA A 39 -4.37 8.69 13.64
C ALA A 39 -5.37 8.01 12.71
N ARG A 40 -5.17 8.19 11.40
CA ARG A 40 -5.99 7.60 10.35
C ARG A 40 -5.17 6.55 9.62
N SER A 41 -5.60 5.30 9.77
CA SER A 41 -4.94 4.13 9.17
C SER A 41 -5.80 3.53 8.07
N LEU A 42 -5.13 2.84 7.14
CA LEU A 42 -5.76 1.98 6.15
C LEU A 42 -5.04 0.62 6.15
N GLU A 43 -5.81 -0.41 5.88
CA GLU A 43 -5.33 -1.79 5.76
C GLU A 43 -5.71 -2.32 4.39
N PHE A 44 -4.74 -2.96 3.73
CA PHE A 44 -4.90 -3.43 2.37
C PHE A 44 -4.28 -4.81 2.17
N ASP A 45 -4.99 -5.63 1.40
CA ASP A 45 -4.54 -6.90 0.86
C ASP A 45 -4.60 -6.83 -0.68
N HIS A 46 -3.46 -6.94 -1.37
CA HIS A 46 -3.44 -6.83 -2.83
C HIS A 46 -3.71 -8.19 -3.48
N THR A 47 -4.79 -8.30 -4.25
CA THR A 47 -5.27 -9.61 -4.74
C THR A 47 -4.37 -10.25 -5.79
N HIS A 48 -3.57 -9.46 -6.51
CA HIS A 48 -2.62 -9.98 -7.50
C HIS A 48 -1.20 -10.22 -6.97
N THR A 49 -0.67 -9.37 -6.08
CA THR A 49 0.71 -9.52 -5.57
C THR A 49 0.78 -10.32 -4.27
N GLY A 50 -0.34 -10.48 -3.55
CA GLY A 50 -0.38 -11.11 -2.23
C GLY A 50 0.20 -10.25 -1.11
N GLU A 51 0.66 -9.03 -1.41
CA GLU A 51 1.19 -8.10 -0.41
C GLU A 51 0.09 -7.63 0.54
N ARG A 52 0.47 -7.41 1.81
CA ARG A 52 -0.41 -6.87 2.85
C ARG A 52 0.25 -5.70 3.56
N ILE A 53 -0.52 -4.66 3.89
CA ILE A 53 -0.04 -3.52 4.67
C ILE A 53 -1.09 -3.03 5.66
N SER A 54 -0.61 -2.48 6.78
CA SER A 54 -1.34 -1.57 7.65
C SER A 54 -0.50 -0.31 7.79
N VAL A 55 -1.09 0.85 7.48
CA VAL A 55 -0.35 2.11 7.36
C VAL A 55 -1.16 3.27 7.91
N VAL A 56 -0.53 4.08 8.76
CA VAL A 56 -1.04 5.39 9.16
C VAL A 56 -0.65 6.38 8.07
N PHE A 57 -1.64 6.94 7.38
CA PHE A 57 -1.43 7.85 6.26
C PHE A 57 -1.64 9.32 6.64
N ALA A 58 -2.33 9.57 7.76
CA ALA A 58 -2.56 10.91 8.30
C ALA A 58 -2.72 10.90 9.81
N VAL A 59 -2.40 12.04 10.45
CA VAL A 59 -2.68 12.32 11.86
C VAL A 59 -3.32 13.70 11.93
N GLY A 60 -4.58 13.75 12.37
CA GLY A 60 -5.41 14.95 12.24
C GLY A 60 -5.46 15.44 10.78
N ASN A 61 -5.10 16.70 10.57
CA ASN A 61 -5.17 17.36 9.26
C ASN A 61 -3.86 17.27 8.43
N ARG A 62 -2.89 16.47 8.89
CA ARG A 62 -1.59 16.33 8.19
C ARG A 62 -1.43 14.92 7.67
N TYR A 63 -1.07 14.78 6.40
CA TYR A 63 -0.61 13.51 5.86
C TYR A 63 0.78 13.16 6.41
N VAL A 64 1.03 11.87 6.58
CA VAL A 64 2.32 11.31 6.95
C VAL A 64 3.08 10.95 5.66
N PRO A 65 4.16 11.66 5.29
CA PRO A 65 4.85 11.44 4.01
C PRO A 65 5.30 9.99 3.79
N ASP A 66 5.83 9.35 4.82
CA ASP A 66 6.26 7.94 4.75
C ASP A 66 5.07 6.99 4.55
N GLY A 67 3.91 7.32 5.13
CA GLY A 67 2.67 6.59 4.92
C GLY A 67 2.20 6.70 3.47
N LEU A 68 2.20 7.91 2.89
CA LEU A 68 1.87 8.13 1.48
C LEU A 68 2.85 7.41 0.54
N SER A 69 4.16 7.45 0.83
CA SER A 69 5.18 6.74 0.05
C SER A 69 4.98 5.22 0.07
N THR A 70 4.64 4.68 1.25
CA THR A 70 4.29 3.26 1.41
C THR A 70 3.06 2.89 0.58
N LEU A 71 2.01 3.72 0.62
CA LEU A 71 0.79 3.53 -0.16
C LEU A 71 1.04 3.60 -1.67
N ASN A 72 1.82 4.58 -2.13
CA ASN A 72 2.17 4.70 -3.56
C ASN A 72 2.87 3.43 -4.06
N ARG A 73 3.83 2.89 -3.29
CA ARG A 73 4.52 1.65 -3.65
C ARG A 73 3.57 0.46 -3.64
N PHE A 74 2.72 0.35 -2.62
CA PHE A 74 1.77 -0.75 -2.52
C PHE A 74 0.76 -0.75 -3.67
N LEU A 75 0.27 0.43 -4.05
CA LEU A 75 -0.70 0.65 -5.12
C LEU A 75 -0.05 0.85 -6.50
N ARG A 76 1.22 0.48 -6.66
CA ARG A 76 1.91 0.53 -7.95
C ARG A 76 1.19 -0.30 -9.00
N ASP A 77 1.52 -0.07 -10.26
CA ASP A 77 1.06 -0.93 -11.33
C ASP A 77 1.59 -2.35 -11.11
N HIS A 78 0.72 -3.31 -10.82
CA HIS A 78 1.14 -4.68 -10.51
C HIS A 78 1.64 -5.46 -11.74
N TYR A 79 1.40 -4.95 -12.96
CA TYR A 79 1.94 -5.56 -14.18
C TYR A 79 3.36 -5.11 -14.48
N SER A 80 3.66 -3.81 -14.35
CA SER A 80 4.97 -3.26 -14.68
C SER A 80 5.88 -3.03 -13.46
N GLY A 81 5.30 -2.90 -12.27
CA GLY A 81 5.99 -2.45 -11.06
C GLY A 81 6.13 -0.93 -10.97
N ASP A 82 5.65 -0.17 -11.95
CA ASP A 82 5.79 1.29 -11.96
C ASP A 82 5.02 1.92 -10.81
N VAL A 83 5.73 2.70 -9.99
CA VAL A 83 5.16 3.42 -8.85
C VAL A 83 4.64 4.77 -9.33
N GLY A 84 3.33 4.95 -9.27
CA GLY A 84 2.68 6.25 -9.47
C GLY A 84 2.49 7.01 -8.16
N GLN A 85 2.35 8.32 -8.26
CA GLN A 85 1.90 9.14 -7.14
C GLN A 85 0.37 9.05 -7.05
N ILE A 86 -0.14 8.51 -5.93
CA ILE A 86 -1.58 8.46 -5.66
C ILE A 86 -2.03 9.75 -4.99
N ASP A 87 -3.22 10.22 -5.37
CA ASP A 87 -3.89 11.37 -4.77
C ASP A 87 -4.25 11.07 -3.30
N PRO A 88 -3.71 11.82 -2.31
CA PRO A 88 -4.02 11.59 -0.91
C PRO A 88 -5.51 11.69 -0.56
N GLN A 89 -6.31 12.43 -1.34
CA GLN A 89 -7.77 12.50 -1.13
C GLN A 89 -8.46 11.15 -1.37
N LEU A 90 -7.86 10.27 -2.17
CA LEU A 90 -8.37 8.90 -2.36
C LEU A 90 -8.29 8.11 -1.06
N PHE A 91 -7.23 8.31 -0.27
CA PHE A 91 -7.08 7.68 1.04
C PHE A 91 -8.08 8.24 2.06
N ASP A 92 -8.38 9.55 2.01
CA ASP A 92 -9.44 10.14 2.83
C ASP A 92 -10.83 9.60 2.48
N LEU A 93 -11.10 9.37 1.19
CA LEU A 93 -12.34 8.76 0.71
C LEU A 93 -12.47 7.32 1.21
N LEU A 94 -11.42 6.50 1.05
CA LEU A 94 -11.39 5.12 1.53
C LEU A 94 -11.57 5.04 3.05
N TYR A 95 -10.88 5.91 3.79
CA TYR A 95 -10.99 5.96 5.24
C TYR A 95 -12.43 6.26 5.68
N ARG A 96 -13.07 7.29 5.12
CA ARG A 96 -14.45 7.65 5.43
C ARG A 96 -15.44 6.58 5.02
N THR A 97 -15.27 5.99 3.84
CA THR A 97 -16.11 4.87 3.37
C THR A 97 -16.05 3.69 4.33
N ARG A 98 -14.86 3.35 4.84
CA ARG A 98 -14.71 2.29 5.85
C ARG A 98 -15.40 2.63 7.17
N GLN A 99 -15.31 3.89 7.62
CA GLN A 99 -15.99 4.35 8.83
C GLN A 99 -17.52 4.26 8.68
N GLU A 100 -18.06 4.66 7.53
CA GLU A 100 -19.50 4.56 7.23
C GLU A 100 -19.99 3.12 7.28
N LEU A 101 -19.19 2.18 6.77
CA LEU A 101 -19.51 0.75 6.79
C LEU A 101 -19.34 0.10 8.16
N GLY A 102 -18.68 0.75 9.11
CA GLY A 102 -18.32 0.15 10.40
C GLY A 102 -17.45 -1.11 10.29
N SER A 103 -16.71 -1.27 9.18
CA SER A 103 -15.91 -2.46 8.91
C SER A 103 -14.47 -2.30 9.41
N ASP A 104 -13.94 -3.36 10.03
CA ASP A 104 -12.54 -3.47 10.46
C ASP A 104 -11.68 -4.28 9.46
N GLN A 105 -12.30 -4.85 8.43
CA GLN A 105 -11.62 -5.71 7.47
C GLN A 105 -10.70 -4.90 6.54
N PRO A 106 -9.58 -5.49 6.08
CA PRO A 106 -8.72 -4.85 5.09
C PRO A 106 -9.45 -4.72 3.75
N PHE A 107 -9.16 -3.65 3.03
CA PHE A 107 -9.58 -3.53 1.64
C PHE A 107 -8.80 -4.54 0.79
N HIS A 108 -9.51 -5.39 0.06
CA HIS A 108 -8.92 -6.18 -1.01
C HIS A 108 -8.76 -5.29 -2.24
N VAL A 109 -7.52 -5.01 -2.63
CA VAL A 109 -7.17 -4.16 -3.78
C VAL A 109 -7.06 -5.02 -5.02
N ILE A 110 -7.89 -4.71 -6.01
CA ILE A 110 -7.83 -5.29 -7.34
C ILE A 110 -6.84 -4.48 -8.19
N SER A 111 -6.96 -3.15 -8.20
CA SER A 111 -6.01 -2.30 -8.91
C SER A 111 -5.88 -0.90 -8.33
N GLY A 112 -4.67 -0.35 -8.35
CA GLY A 112 -4.34 1.02 -7.98
C GLY A 112 -3.88 1.83 -9.18
N TYR A 113 -2.67 2.39 -9.13
CA TYR A 113 -2.05 3.05 -10.28
C TYR A 113 -1.91 2.11 -11.49
N ARG A 114 -2.04 2.66 -12.69
CA ARG A 114 -1.74 1.96 -13.95
C ARG A 114 -0.85 2.83 -14.82
N CYS A 115 0.27 2.30 -15.28
CA CYS A 115 1.10 3.03 -16.24
C CYS A 115 0.38 3.09 -17.61
N ALA A 116 0.80 4.04 -18.47
CA ALA A 116 0.14 4.28 -19.76
C ALA A 116 0.14 3.02 -20.67
N THR A 117 1.21 2.23 -20.60
CA THR A 117 1.36 0.97 -21.35
C THR A 117 0.34 -0.07 -20.88
N THR A 118 0.25 -0.31 -19.57
CA THR A 118 -0.75 -1.23 -18.98
C THR A 118 -2.17 -0.79 -19.30
N ASN A 119 -2.49 0.50 -19.12
CA ASN A 119 -3.83 1.02 -19.42
C ASN A 119 -4.20 0.81 -20.89
N SER A 120 -3.25 1.00 -21.82
CA SER A 120 -3.47 0.76 -23.25
C SER A 120 -3.65 -0.73 -23.57
N ARG A 121 -2.87 -1.61 -22.94
CA ARG A 121 -3.02 -3.07 -23.08
C ARG A 121 -4.40 -3.54 -22.61
N LEU A 122 -4.83 -3.11 -21.42
CA LEU A 122 -6.14 -3.46 -20.85
C LEU A 122 -7.29 -2.92 -21.71
N ARG A 123 -7.18 -1.69 -22.23
CA ARG A 123 -8.18 -1.13 -23.15
C ARG A 123 -8.36 -1.94 -24.43
N ASN A 124 -7.28 -2.53 -24.93
CA ASN A 124 -7.30 -3.36 -26.14
C ASN A 124 -7.67 -4.83 -25.84
N SER A 125 -7.86 -5.19 -24.58
CA SER A 125 -8.27 -6.54 -24.17
C SER A 125 -9.79 -6.72 -24.31
N ARG A 126 -10.24 -7.98 -24.44
CA ARG A 126 -11.62 -8.37 -24.79
C ARG A 126 -12.71 -7.94 -23.79
N GLY A 127 -12.36 -7.28 -22.67
CA GLY A 127 -13.30 -6.82 -21.66
C GLY A 127 -14.02 -5.50 -21.99
N GLY A 128 -13.45 -4.66 -22.86
CA GLY A 128 -13.98 -3.30 -23.07
C GLY A 128 -14.02 -2.47 -21.77
N GLY A 129 -14.39 -1.19 -21.84
CA GLY A 129 -14.69 -0.39 -20.63
C GLY A 129 -13.51 0.34 -19.95
N VAL A 130 -12.28 0.21 -20.43
CA VAL A 130 -11.14 1.01 -19.89
C VAL A 130 -11.00 2.33 -20.66
N ALA A 131 -11.26 3.45 -20.01
CA ALA A 131 -11.18 4.78 -20.61
C ALA A 131 -9.74 5.15 -21.05
N ARG A 132 -9.62 5.90 -22.16
CA ARG A 132 -8.34 6.45 -22.63
C ARG A 132 -7.69 7.36 -21.58
N ASN A 133 -8.51 8.17 -20.90
CA ASN A 133 -8.11 9.06 -19.81
C ASN A 133 -8.49 8.47 -18.44
N SER A 134 -8.09 7.22 -18.19
CA SER A 134 -8.38 6.53 -16.93
C SER A 134 -7.78 7.28 -15.74
N LEU A 135 -8.55 7.47 -14.68
CA LEU A 135 -8.08 8.09 -13.44
C LEU A 135 -7.06 7.23 -12.70
N HIS A 136 -6.97 5.92 -13.00
CA HIS A 136 -5.87 5.07 -12.52
C HIS A 136 -4.50 5.54 -13.03
N VAL A 137 -4.42 6.05 -14.27
CA VAL A 137 -3.18 6.58 -14.84
C VAL A 137 -2.76 7.89 -14.19
N GLN A 138 -3.72 8.60 -13.59
CA GLN A 138 -3.48 9.84 -12.85
C GLN A 138 -3.24 9.60 -11.36
N GLY A 139 -3.25 8.34 -10.90
CA GLY A 139 -3.17 8.01 -9.48
C GLY A 139 -4.39 8.46 -8.67
N LYS A 140 -5.55 8.61 -9.32
CA LYS A 140 -6.77 9.16 -8.72
C LYS A 140 -7.89 8.13 -8.54
N ALA A 141 -7.62 6.86 -8.81
CA ALA A 141 -8.64 5.81 -8.74
C ALA A 141 -8.08 4.50 -8.17
N ILE A 142 -9.00 3.72 -7.61
CA ILE A 142 -8.74 2.39 -7.05
C ILE A 142 -9.95 1.48 -7.27
N ASP A 143 -9.68 0.22 -7.56
CA ASP A 143 -10.68 -0.84 -7.63
C ASP A 143 -10.54 -1.73 -6.39
N ILE A 144 -11.60 -1.81 -5.59
CA ILE A 144 -11.57 -2.47 -4.28
C ILE A 144 -12.80 -3.33 -4.00
N ARG A 145 -12.67 -4.20 -3.00
CA ARG A 145 -13.78 -4.82 -2.27
C ARG A 145 -13.38 -4.99 -0.81
N ILE A 146 -14.34 -5.30 0.07
CA ILE A 146 -14.06 -5.61 1.47
C ILE A 146 -14.66 -7.00 1.77
N PRO A 147 -13.87 -7.97 2.28
CA PRO A 147 -14.41 -9.27 2.70
C PRO A 147 -15.54 -9.11 3.70
N GLY A 148 -16.60 -9.91 3.55
CA GLY A 148 -17.75 -9.87 4.46
C GLY A 148 -18.70 -8.68 4.25
N VAL A 149 -18.34 -7.68 3.44
CA VAL A 149 -19.22 -6.55 3.09
C VAL A 149 -19.83 -6.78 1.70
N PRO A 150 -21.17 -6.75 1.55
CA PRO A 150 -21.81 -6.77 0.24
C PRO A 150 -21.31 -5.62 -0.65
N LEU A 151 -21.07 -5.90 -1.94
CA LEU A 151 -20.56 -4.87 -2.87
C LEU A 151 -21.53 -3.69 -3.03
N SER A 152 -22.84 -3.93 -2.90
CA SER A 152 -23.87 -2.88 -2.88
C SER A 152 -23.64 -1.88 -1.76
N ASP A 153 -23.32 -2.39 -0.56
CA ASP A 153 -23.19 -1.58 0.64
C ASP A 153 -21.91 -0.75 0.54
N LEU A 154 -20.81 -1.34 0.02
CA LEU A 154 -19.59 -0.61 -0.30
C LEU A 154 -19.84 0.51 -1.32
N ARG A 155 -20.61 0.23 -2.38
CA ARG A 155 -21.01 1.24 -3.38
C ARG A 155 -21.80 2.37 -2.72
N ASP A 156 -22.82 2.04 -1.94
CA ASP A 156 -23.73 3.03 -1.34
C ASP A 156 -23.02 3.90 -0.30
N ALA A 157 -22.15 3.28 0.52
CA ALA A 157 -21.30 3.99 1.46
C ALA A 157 -20.28 4.91 0.75
N ALA A 158 -19.73 4.50 -0.39
CA ALA A 158 -18.84 5.36 -1.18
C ALA A 158 -19.61 6.52 -1.84
N MET A 159 -20.82 6.26 -2.34
CA MET A 159 -21.68 7.27 -2.94
C MET A 159 -22.14 8.32 -1.93
N SER A 160 -22.44 7.91 -0.68
CA SER A 160 -22.86 8.83 0.38
C SER A 160 -21.78 9.88 0.70
N GLN A 161 -20.50 9.58 0.44
CA GLN A 161 -19.40 10.54 0.62
C GLN A 161 -19.46 11.73 -0.34
N SER A 162 -20.19 11.61 -1.47
CA SER A 162 -20.30 12.67 -2.49
C SER A 162 -18.94 13.19 -2.98
N VAL A 163 -17.93 12.32 -3.03
CA VAL A 163 -16.57 12.61 -3.51
C VAL A 163 -16.27 11.72 -4.70
N GLY A 164 -16.00 12.36 -5.84
CA GLY A 164 -15.57 11.71 -7.08
C GLY A 164 -16.47 10.59 -7.59
N GLY A 165 -15.92 9.74 -8.46
CA GLY A 165 -16.68 8.73 -9.18
C GLY A 165 -16.82 7.41 -8.43
N VAL A 166 -17.98 6.76 -8.57
CA VAL A 166 -18.23 5.41 -8.06
C VAL A 166 -18.73 4.51 -9.19
N GLY A 167 -17.97 3.46 -9.53
CA GLY A 167 -18.36 2.46 -10.53
C GLY A 167 -18.70 1.11 -9.88
N PHE A 168 -19.82 0.50 -10.26
CA PHE A 168 -20.29 -0.75 -9.67
C PHE A 168 -20.12 -1.96 -10.60
N TYR A 169 -19.20 -2.86 -10.25
CA TYR A 169 -18.83 -4.01 -11.08
C TYR A 169 -19.11 -5.34 -10.35
N PRO A 170 -20.38 -5.73 -10.15
CA PRO A 170 -20.74 -6.93 -9.39
C PRO A 170 -20.30 -8.23 -10.07
N ARG A 171 -20.22 -8.25 -11.41
CA ARG A 171 -19.74 -9.41 -12.17
C ARG A 171 -18.26 -9.67 -11.94
N ASP A 172 -17.46 -8.61 -11.94
CA ASP A 172 -16.01 -8.65 -11.70
C ASP A 172 -15.66 -8.57 -10.21
N LYS A 173 -16.68 -8.41 -9.35
CA LYS A 173 -16.64 -8.43 -7.90
C LYS A 173 -15.81 -7.30 -7.27
N PHE A 174 -15.93 -6.07 -7.77
CA PHE A 174 -15.30 -4.89 -7.17
C PHE A 174 -16.16 -3.63 -7.32
N VAL A 175 -15.81 -2.60 -6.57
CA VAL A 175 -16.30 -1.23 -6.71
C VAL A 175 -15.11 -0.34 -7.06
N HIS A 176 -15.29 0.51 -8.07
CA HIS A 176 -14.34 1.53 -8.47
C HIS A 176 -14.61 2.82 -7.70
N LEU A 177 -13.59 3.41 -7.09
CA LEU A 177 -13.66 4.72 -6.45
C LEU A 177 -12.60 5.65 -7.06
N ASP A 178 -12.93 6.90 -7.30
CA ASP A 178 -11.99 7.92 -7.76
C ASP A 178 -12.21 9.30 -7.13
N THR A 179 -11.23 10.21 -7.29
CA THR A 179 -11.28 11.61 -6.81
C THR A 179 -11.58 12.63 -7.93
N GLY A 180 -12.22 12.19 -9.00
CA GLY A 180 -12.64 13.03 -10.13
C GLY A 180 -13.93 13.81 -9.87
N LYS A 181 -14.71 14.06 -10.92
CA LYS A 181 -16.05 14.63 -10.78
C LYS A 181 -17.02 13.59 -10.21
N VAL A 182 -17.95 14.04 -9.37
CA VAL A 182 -19.04 13.21 -8.86
C VAL A 182 -19.85 12.63 -10.01
N ARG A 183 -19.88 11.30 -10.11
CA ARG A 183 -20.61 10.53 -11.12
C ARG A 183 -20.68 9.07 -10.70
N HIS A 184 -21.68 8.35 -11.19
CA HIS A 184 -21.86 6.94 -10.85
C HIS A 184 -22.19 6.14 -12.11
N TRP A 185 -21.73 4.89 -12.19
CA TRP A 185 -21.97 4.00 -13.33
C TRP A 185 -21.93 2.51 -12.95
#